data_AF-A0A2E5F277-F1
#
_entry.id   AF-A0A2E5F277-F1
#
_cell.length_a   1.000
_cell.length_b   1.000
_cell.length_c   1.000
_cell.angle_alpha   90.00
_cell.angle_beta   90.00
_cell.angle_gamma   90.00
#
_symmetry.space_group_name_H-M   'P 1'
#
loop_
_entity.id
_entity.type
_entity.pdbx_description
1 polymer ?
#
loop_
_entity_poly.entity_id
_entity_poly.type
_entity_poly.pdbx_seq_one_letter_code
_entity_poly.pdbx_strand_id
1 'polypeptide(L)'
;MLQPFLLIRYFLIFFSIFSVMLLSFYAIQDVHAAEEGNSSQSELIYEDIFLNIDVQSSNKNISLFDSVSFFKNDTEWYFPDGDTFEFIPINRERKITPEQPTDNIFLSHQIISYYGYPGIPVMGELGKYSPEIGAKKIKELALQHKKYSESRDVKAALHLIVDVAQGNPTPDGDYIYRLDEIVIAEYVEAARLSNILLFLDLQIGWGNLENSIQTLEKYLKEPFVHLALDPEFAAKDHDKIPGDSIGYLNAIDINAVQMYLQDIVREYTIPSKILVIHQFRESMILETSNLVDVEEVLLTIDMDGFGTPQQKIHGYEKYALAEYAEYAALKLFYEWDTPVLTAEAIAQLESQPNYLIYQ
;
A
#
# COMPACT_ATOMS: atom_id res chain seq x y z
N MET A 1 -21.11 21.34 47.16
CA MET A 1 -22.33 21.10 46.36
C MET A 1 -21.88 20.74 44.95
N LEU A 2 -21.54 19.48 44.71
CA LEU A 2 -21.28 18.98 43.36
C LEU A 2 -22.61 18.59 42.71
N GLN A 3 -22.77 18.96 41.44
CA GLN A 3 -24.05 18.95 40.73
C GLN A 3 -24.52 17.54 40.32
N PRO A 4 -25.85 17.28 40.34
CA PRO A 4 -26.46 15.96 40.11
C PRO A 4 -26.37 15.43 38.66
N PHE A 5 -25.77 16.18 37.73
CA PHE A 5 -25.65 15.79 36.32
C PHE A 5 -24.56 14.75 36.03
N LEU A 6 -23.53 14.65 36.88
CA LEU A 6 -22.46 13.65 36.68
C LEU A 6 -22.95 12.23 37.02
N LEU A 7 -23.82 12.09 38.02
CA LEU A 7 -24.31 10.78 38.49
C LEU A 7 -25.22 10.08 37.47
N ILE A 8 -26.02 10.86 36.71
CA ILE A 8 -26.94 10.34 35.68
C ILE A 8 -26.16 9.83 34.45
N ARG A 9 -25.04 10.48 34.11
CA ARG A 9 -24.18 10.06 32.99
C ARG A 9 -23.45 8.74 33.29
N TYR A 10 -22.97 8.54 34.51
CA TYR A 10 -22.39 7.27 34.92
C TYR A 10 -23.43 6.14 35.00
N PHE A 11 -24.67 6.43 35.41
CA PHE A 11 -25.74 5.43 35.47
C PHE A 11 -26.16 4.92 34.08
N LEU A 12 -26.22 5.81 33.08
CA LEU A 12 -26.56 5.43 31.70
C LEU A 12 -25.44 4.64 30.99
N ILE A 13 -24.18 4.96 31.26
CA ILE A 13 -23.02 4.22 30.72
C ILE A 13 -22.94 2.82 31.37
N PHE A 14 -23.20 2.70 32.67
CA PHE A 14 -23.20 1.40 33.36
C PHE A 14 -24.35 0.49 32.90
N PHE A 15 -25.53 1.04 32.60
CA PHE A 15 -26.67 0.27 32.09
C PHE A 15 -26.47 -0.21 30.63
N SER A 16 -25.75 0.56 29.82
CA SER A 16 -25.37 0.20 28.46
C SER A 16 -24.35 -0.94 28.44
N ILE A 17 -23.30 -0.87 29.27
CA ILE A 17 -22.28 -1.92 29.36
C ILE A 17 -22.87 -3.21 29.95
N PHE A 18 -23.78 -3.12 30.93
CA PHE A 18 -24.43 -4.28 31.51
C PHE A 18 -25.42 -4.96 30.54
N SER A 19 -26.09 -4.19 29.67
CA SER A 19 -26.97 -4.75 28.62
C SER A 19 -26.18 -5.44 27.51
N VAL A 20 -25.02 -4.90 27.13
CA VAL A 20 -24.14 -5.51 26.12
C VAL A 20 -23.50 -6.81 26.63
N MET A 21 -23.13 -6.88 27.92
CA MET A 21 -22.67 -8.13 28.55
C MET A 21 -23.77 -9.19 28.68
N LEU A 22 -25.02 -8.80 28.93
CA LEU A 22 -26.14 -9.75 29.00
C LEU A 22 -26.49 -10.34 27.62
N LEU A 23 -26.39 -9.52 26.57
CA LEU A 23 -26.59 -9.96 25.18
C LEU A 23 -25.47 -10.89 24.69
N SER A 24 -24.23 -10.67 25.10
CA SER A 24 -23.12 -11.57 24.77
C SER A 24 -23.18 -12.89 25.56
N PHE A 25 -23.74 -12.91 26.77
CA PHE A 25 -23.95 -14.15 27.53
C PHE A 25 -25.07 -15.04 26.94
N TYR A 26 -26.13 -14.45 26.37
CA TYR A 26 -27.18 -15.19 25.66
C TYR A 26 -26.68 -15.72 24.30
N ALA A 27 -25.91 -14.91 23.55
CA ALA A 27 -25.34 -15.34 22.27
C ALA A 27 -24.37 -16.53 22.40
N ILE A 28 -23.64 -16.64 23.52
CA ILE A 28 -22.71 -17.76 23.78
C ILE A 28 -23.46 -19.05 24.18
N GLN A 29 -24.65 -18.96 24.77
CA GLN A 29 -25.46 -20.16 25.08
C GLN A 29 -26.15 -20.73 23.84
N ASP A 30 -26.49 -19.91 22.85
CA ASP A 30 -27.09 -20.38 21.59
C ASP A 30 -26.06 -21.02 20.63
N VAL A 31 -24.80 -20.58 20.67
CA VAL A 31 -23.72 -21.19 19.87
C VAL A 31 -23.40 -22.62 20.34
N HIS A 32 -23.58 -22.93 21.62
CA HIS A 32 -23.40 -24.29 22.14
C HIS A 32 -24.56 -25.25 21.84
N ALA A 33 -25.71 -24.76 21.36
CA ALA A 33 -26.84 -25.59 20.95
C ALA A 33 -26.87 -25.91 19.45
N ALA A 34 -26.02 -25.26 18.64
CA ALA A 34 -26.02 -25.38 17.18
C ALA A 34 -24.95 -26.32 16.59
N GLU A 35 -24.12 -26.98 17.42
CA GLU A 35 -23.16 -28.00 16.95
C GLU A 35 -23.79 -29.38 16.65
N GLU A 36 -25.10 -29.54 16.86
CA GLU A 36 -25.83 -30.75 16.45
C GLU A 36 -26.91 -30.43 15.43
N GLY A 37 -26.49 -30.27 14.16
CA GLY A 37 -27.32 -30.64 13.03
C GLY A 37 -27.72 -29.53 12.04
N ASN A 38 -27.25 -29.74 10.80
CA ASN A 38 -27.84 -29.32 9.53
C ASN A 38 -27.35 -27.98 8.92
N SER A 39 -26.68 -28.10 7.78
CA SER A 39 -25.86 -27.11 7.07
C SER A 39 -26.65 -26.17 6.14
N SER A 40 -27.76 -25.58 6.60
CA SER A 40 -28.53 -24.63 5.77
C SER A 40 -29.11 -23.42 6.53
N GLN A 41 -28.70 -23.22 7.80
CA GLN A 41 -29.08 -22.03 8.58
C GLN A 41 -27.90 -21.10 8.94
N SER A 42 -26.66 -21.48 8.61
CA SER A 42 -25.47 -20.63 8.81
C SER A 42 -25.35 -19.49 7.79
N GLU A 43 -26.09 -19.52 6.68
CA GLU A 43 -26.07 -18.46 5.65
C GLU A 43 -26.94 -17.24 5.99
N LEU A 44 -27.89 -17.36 6.92
CA LEU A 44 -28.82 -16.28 7.27
C LEU A 44 -28.44 -15.48 8.52
N ILE A 45 -27.31 -15.80 9.17
CA ILE A 45 -26.84 -15.09 10.37
C ILE A 45 -25.69 -14.12 10.04
N TYR A 46 -25.05 -14.26 8.88
CA TYR A 46 -23.95 -13.37 8.46
C TYR A 46 -24.42 -12.06 7.82
N GLU A 47 -25.63 -11.98 7.27
CA GLU A 47 -26.15 -10.72 6.68
C GLU A 47 -26.62 -9.70 7.73
N ASP A 48 -27.10 -10.14 8.90
CA ASP A 48 -27.73 -9.24 9.88
C ASP A 48 -26.75 -8.51 10.82
N ILE A 49 -25.46 -8.87 10.83
CA ILE A 49 -24.45 -8.24 11.71
C ILE A 49 -23.78 -7.03 11.03
N PHE A 50 -23.86 -6.88 9.70
CA PHE A 50 -23.14 -5.83 8.95
C PHE A 50 -23.95 -4.60 8.56
N LEU A 51 -25.24 -4.52 8.90
CA LEU A 51 -26.13 -3.42 8.48
C LEU A 51 -26.20 -2.22 9.44
N ASN A 52 -25.42 -2.15 10.52
CA ASN A 52 -25.49 -1.04 11.49
C ASN A 52 -24.13 -0.48 11.94
N ILE A 53 -23.26 -0.13 10.99
CA ILE A 53 -22.22 0.88 11.24
C ILE A 53 -22.69 2.19 10.63
N ASP A 54 -23.52 2.91 11.38
CA ASP A 54 -23.85 4.31 11.12
C ASP A 54 -22.65 5.16 11.59
N VAL A 55 -21.75 5.51 10.67
CA VAL A 55 -20.67 6.47 10.93
C VAL A 55 -21.28 7.86 10.97
N GLN A 56 -21.82 8.25 12.12
CA GLN A 56 -22.15 9.64 12.38
C GLN A 56 -20.90 10.46 12.69
N SER A 57 -20.26 10.98 11.63
CA SER A 57 -19.48 12.21 11.71
C SER A 57 -19.68 13.06 10.45
N SER A 58 -20.56 14.04 10.58
CA SER A 58 -20.71 15.29 9.81
C SER A 58 -20.19 15.37 8.36
N ASN A 59 -21.15 15.38 7.43
CA ASN A 59 -21.15 16.03 6.11
C ASN A 59 -20.10 15.59 5.06
N LYS A 60 -20.28 14.37 4.52
CA LYS A 60 -20.46 14.06 3.09
C LYS A 60 -20.68 12.55 2.98
N ASN A 61 -21.82 12.11 2.43
CA ASN A 61 -22.05 10.70 2.09
C ASN A 61 -21.04 10.31 1.00
N ILE A 62 -19.93 9.70 1.38
CA ILE A 62 -18.90 9.16 0.47
C ILE A 62 -18.85 7.66 0.73
N SER A 63 -19.19 6.88 -0.29
CA SER A 63 -19.18 5.42 -0.26
C SER A 63 -17.75 4.93 -0.50
N LEU A 64 -16.93 4.77 0.55
CA LEU A 64 -15.69 3.96 0.49
C LEU A 64 -15.98 2.47 0.13
N PHE A 65 -17.25 2.11 -0.04
CA PHE A 65 -17.71 0.79 -0.42
C PHE A 65 -17.30 0.39 -1.84
N ASP A 66 -17.02 1.34 -2.74
CA ASP A 66 -16.69 1.05 -4.15
C ASP A 66 -15.23 0.62 -4.34
N SER A 67 -14.27 1.19 -3.60
CA SER A 67 -12.89 0.69 -3.60
C SER A 67 -12.76 -0.64 -2.86
N VAL A 68 -13.62 -0.89 -1.87
CA VAL A 68 -13.69 -2.18 -1.17
C VAL A 68 -14.37 -3.25 -2.04
N SER A 69 -15.34 -2.89 -2.89
CA SER A 69 -15.96 -3.83 -3.82
C SER A 69 -15.00 -4.27 -4.93
N PHE A 70 -14.08 -3.39 -5.35
CA PHE A 70 -12.94 -3.73 -6.20
C PHE A 70 -12.11 -4.90 -5.63
N PHE A 71 -11.78 -4.90 -4.33
CA PHE A 71 -11.08 -6.03 -3.70
C PHE A 71 -11.94 -7.28 -3.48
N LYS A 72 -13.29 -7.17 -3.55
CA LYS A 72 -14.21 -8.25 -3.20
C LYS A 72 -14.76 -9.05 -4.38
N ASN A 73 -14.83 -8.48 -5.58
CA ASN A 73 -15.61 -9.06 -6.68
C ASN A 73 -14.82 -9.82 -7.75
N ASP A 74 -13.49 -9.76 -7.78
CA ASP A 74 -12.77 -10.32 -8.91
C ASP A 74 -12.07 -11.65 -8.60
N THR A 75 -12.63 -12.69 -9.20
CA THR A 75 -11.94 -13.95 -9.48
C THR A 75 -11.15 -13.91 -10.80
N GLU A 76 -11.17 -12.78 -11.52
CA GLU A 76 -10.53 -12.53 -12.81
C GLU A 76 -9.14 -11.86 -12.74
N TRP A 77 -8.59 -11.65 -11.53
CA TRP A 77 -7.15 -11.35 -11.36
C TRP A 77 -6.25 -12.56 -11.65
N TYR A 78 -6.86 -13.68 -12.05
CA TYR A 78 -6.19 -14.82 -12.66
C TYR A 78 -5.40 -14.38 -13.88
N PHE A 79 -4.09 -14.68 -13.90
CA PHE A 79 -3.21 -14.50 -15.06
C PHE A 79 -3.87 -15.11 -16.32
N PRO A 80 -4.34 -14.30 -17.30
CA PRO A 80 -5.06 -14.84 -18.46
C PRO A 80 -4.14 -15.54 -19.46
N ASP A 81 -2.83 -15.39 -19.29
CA ASP A 81 -1.90 -15.96 -20.23
C ASP A 81 -1.64 -17.41 -19.84
N GLY A 82 -2.23 -18.31 -20.64
CA GLY A 82 -1.85 -19.72 -20.72
C GLY A 82 -0.42 -19.92 -21.22
N ASP A 83 0.50 -19.09 -20.76
CA ASP A 83 1.93 -19.19 -21.00
C ASP A 83 2.43 -20.45 -20.32
N THR A 84 2.71 -21.45 -21.15
CA THR A 84 3.53 -22.57 -20.74
C THR A 84 4.85 -22.02 -20.24
N PHE A 85 5.09 -22.20 -18.94
CA PHE A 85 6.28 -21.74 -18.22
C PHE A 85 7.57 -22.30 -18.87
N GLU A 86 8.20 -21.50 -19.73
CA GLU A 86 9.60 -21.72 -20.12
C GLU A 86 10.50 -21.00 -19.10
N PHE A 87 11.24 -21.80 -18.35
CA PHE A 87 12.27 -21.32 -17.44
C PHE A 87 13.43 -20.78 -18.28
N ILE A 88 13.48 -19.47 -18.51
CA ILE A 88 14.61 -18.81 -19.15
C ILE A 88 15.57 -18.37 -18.05
N PRO A 89 16.74 -19.01 -17.86
CA PRO A 89 17.71 -18.54 -16.87
C PRO A 89 18.24 -17.16 -17.28
N ILE A 90 17.89 -16.14 -16.50
CA ILE A 90 18.40 -14.78 -16.68
C ILE A 90 19.74 -14.67 -15.95
N ASN A 91 20.82 -14.90 -16.68
CA ASN A 91 22.17 -14.63 -16.18
C ASN A 91 22.50 -13.16 -16.48
N ARG A 92 22.34 -12.25 -15.50
CA ARG A 92 22.66 -10.82 -15.69
C ARG A 92 23.47 -10.28 -14.53
N GLU A 93 24.70 -9.85 -14.84
CA GLU A 93 25.47 -8.95 -13.97
C GLU A 93 24.76 -7.58 -13.92
N ARG A 94 24.39 -7.14 -12.72
CA ARG A 94 23.75 -5.83 -12.48
C ARG A 94 24.67 -4.73 -13.00
N LYS A 95 24.17 -3.89 -13.89
CA LYS A 95 24.91 -2.75 -14.44
C LYS A 95 24.97 -1.66 -13.37
N ILE A 96 25.91 -1.79 -12.44
CA ILE A 96 26.18 -0.74 -11.44
C ILE A 96 26.84 0.42 -12.21
N THR A 97 26.10 1.51 -12.41
CA THR A 97 26.67 2.75 -12.95
C THR A 97 27.73 3.29 -11.97
N PRO A 98 28.90 3.79 -12.45
CA PRO A 98 30.06 4.03 -11.58
C PRO A 98 29.93 5.20 -10.60
N GLU A 99 28.95 6.10 -10.77
CA GLU A 99 28.68 7.23 -9.89
C GLU A 99 27.28 7.08 -9.31
N GLN A 100 27.16 6.23 -8.29
CA GLN A 100 25.96 6.18 -7.46
C GLN A 100 25.95 7.41 -6.53
N PRO A 101 24.79 8.06 -6.31
CA PRO A 101 24.69 9.18 -5.37
C PRO A 101 25.25 8.79 -4.01
N THR A 102 26.06 9.65 -3.39
CA THR A 102 26.68 9.36 -2.09
C THR A 102 25.66 9.15 -0.95
N ASP A 103 24.39 9.49 -1.19
CA ASP A 103 23.27 9.39 -0.26
C ASP A 103 22.26 8.28 -0.62
N ASN A 104 22.56 7.42 -1.59
CA ASN A 104 21.72 6.29 -1.95
C ASN A 104 21.52 5.33 -0.76
N ILE A 105 20.30 5.34 -0.19
CA ILE A 105 19.96 4.55 0.99
C ILE A 105 20.05 3.04 0.74
N PHE A 106 19.82 2.57 -0.49
CA PHE A 106 19.81 1.15 -0.84
C PHE A 106 21.19 0.49 -0.83
N LEU A 107 22.27 1.28 -0.81
CA LEU A 107 23.63 0.77 -0.61
C LEU A 107 23.86 0.27 0.82
N SER A 108 23.15 0.83 1.79
CA SER A 108 23.36 0.56 3.21
C SER A 108 22.16 -0.05 3.91
N HIS A 109 20.94 0.08 3.36
CA HIS A 109 19.71 -0.40 3.98
C HIS A 109 18.83 -1.17 3.01
N GLN A 110 18.11 -2.16 3.53
CA GLN A 110 16.88 -2.68 2.94
C GLN A 110 15.69 -1.96 3.59
N ILE A 111 14.73 -1.50 2.78
CA ILE A 111 13.52 -0.87 3.30
C ILE A 111 12.44 -1.92 3.53
N ILE A 112 11.65 -1.76 4.59
CA ILE A 112 10.54 -2.66 4.92
C ILE A 112 9.35 -1.81 5.35
N SER A 113 8.21 -1.94 4.68
CA SER A 113 7.02 -1.13 4.97
C SER A 113 5.77 -1.93 5.24
N TYR A 114 4.82 -1.28 5.91
CA TYR A 114 3.41 -1.63 5.81
C TYR A 114 2.72 -0.71 4.81
N TYR A 115 1.91 -1.30 3.95
CA TYR A 115 1.11 -0.62 2.95
C TYR A 115 -0.34 -0.47 3.41
N GLY A 116 -1.01 0.59 2.98
CA GLY A 116 -2.46 0.62 2.88
C GLY A 116 -3.13 1.94 3.18
N TYR A 117 -4.47 1.90 3.19
CA TYR A 117 -5.33 3.05 3.46
C TYR A 117 -5.82 3.07 4.93
N PRO A 118 -5.74 4.20 5.65
CA PRO A 118 -6.10 4.26 7.07
C PRO A 118 -7.55 3.86 7.36
N GLY A 119 -7.73 3.02 8.38
CA GLY A 119 -9.05 2.60 8.85
C GLY A 119 -9.79 1.59 7.96
N ILE A 120 -9.19 1.11 6.87
CA ILE A 120 -9.78 0.13 5.96
C ILE A 120 -8.87 -1.11 5.85
N PRO A 121 -9.02 -2.12 6.73
CA PRO A 121 -8.12 -3.28 6.81
C PRO A 121 -7.92 -4.06 5.51
N VAL A 122 -8.94 -4.13 4.64
CA VAL A 122 -8.85 -4.81 3.34
C VAL A 122 -7.96 -4.06 2.34
N MET A 123 -7.70 -2.78 2.56
CA MET A 123 -6.78 -1.98 1.75
C MET A 123 -5.34 -2.04 2.28
N GLY A 124 -5.02 -2.98 3.16
CA GLY A 124 -3.66 -3.26 3.63
C GLY A 124 -3.46 -3.09 5.14
N GLU A 125 -2.30 -3.56 5.61
CA GLU A 125 -1.91 -3.59 7.01
C GLU A 125 -2.01 -2.23 7.74
N LEU A 126 -1.77 -1.09 7.06
CA LEU A 126 -1.98 0.24 7.67
C LEU A 126 -3.45 0.52 8.03
N GLY A 127 -4.40 -0.11 7.35
CA GLY A 127 -5.83 0.01 7.64
C GLY A 127 -6.23 -0.56 9.00
N LYS A 128 -5.35 -1.33 9.65
CA LYS A 128 -5.60 -1.99 10.94
C LYS A 128 -5.16 -1.17 12.15
N TYR A 129 -4.42 -0.07 11.97
CA TYR A 129 -3.72 0.62 13.06
C TYR A 129 -3.84 2.15 12.97
N SER A 130 -3.62 2.83 14.10
CA SER A 130 -3.27 4.26 14.08
C SER A 130 -1.85 4.44 13.52
N PRO A 131 -1.49 5.65 13.05
CA PRO A 131 -0.15 5.92 12.52
C PRO A 131 0.99 5.53 13.48
N GLU A 132 0.85 5.82 14.78
CA GLU A 132 1.88 5.52 15.78
C GLU A 132 2.01 4.02 16.07
N ILE A 133 0.88 3.32 16.11
CA ILE A 133 0.87 1.86 16.29
C ILE A 133 1.46 1.17 15.06
N GLY A 134 1.09 1.63 13.86
CA GLY A 134 1.66 1.17 12.59
C GLY A 134 3.17 1.36 12.58
N ALA A 135 3.66 2.57 12.90
CA ALA A 135 5.08 2.90 12.98
C ALA A 135 5.85 2.01 13.95
N LYS A 136 5.27 1.72 15.13
CA LYS A 136 5.88 0.80 16.10
C LYS A 136 5.97 -0.63 15.54
N LYS A 137 4.87 -1.15 14.99
CA LYS A 137 4.80 -2.53 14.48
C LYS A 137 5.74 -2.75 13.29
N ILE A 138 5.81 -1.81 12.36
CA ILE A 138 6.71 -1.97 11.21
C ILE A 138 8.19 -1.95 11.62
N LYS A 139 8.54 -1.21 12.68
CA LYS A 139 9.90 -1.28 13.26
C LYS A 139 10.20 -2.66 13.86
N GLU A 140 9.23 -3.25 14.55
CA GLU A 140 9.36 -4.62 15.07
C GLU A 140 9.55 -5.63 13.94
N LEU A 141 8.76 -5.53 12.86
CA LEU A 141 8.91 -6.38 11.67
C LEU A 141 10.26 -6.15 10.98
N ALA A 142 10.68 -4.90 10.78
CA ALA A 142 11.96 -4.60 10.17
C ALA A 142 13.14 -5.21 10.95
N LEU A 143 13.11 -5.14 12.28
CA LEU A 143 14.12 -5.79 13.13
C LEU A 143 14.14 -7.32 12.97
N GLN A 144 12.99 -7.95 12.72
CA GLN A 144 12.94 -9.39 12.43
C GLN A 144 13.61 -9.74 11.11
N HIS A 145 13.60 -8.85 10.12
CA HIS A 145 14.34 -9.03 8.87
C HIS A 145 15.83 -8.80 9.01
N LYS A 146 16.27 -7.94 9.95
CA LYS A 146 17.70 -7.64 10.12
C LYS A 146 18.55 -8.89 10.34
N LYS A 147 18.00 -9.93 10.98
CA LYS A 147 18.70 -11.21 11.20
C LYS A 147 19.00 -11.99 9.91
N TYR A 148 18.35 -11.67 8.80
CA TYR A 148 18.56 -12.27 7.49
C TYR A 148 19.35 -11.36 6.53
N SER A 149 19.72 -10.15 6.96
CA SER A 149 20.49 -9.19 6.16
C SER A 149 21.88 -8.99 6.75
N GLU A 150 22.88 -9.65 6.15
CA GLU A 150 24.28 -9.57 6.60
C GLU A 150 24.97 -8.26 6.17
N SER A 151 24.70 -7.79 4.94
CA SER A 151 25.43 -6.68 4.31
C SER A 151 24.76 -5.31 4.46
N ARG A 152 23.45 -5.25 4.67
CA ARG A 152 22.67 -4.01 4.81
C ARG A 152 21.94 -3.95 6.14
N ASP A 153 21.80 -2.77 6.72
CA ASP A 153 20.86 -2.54 7.81
C ASP A 153 19.40 -2.54 7.31
N VAL A 154 18.43 -2.36 8.19
CA VAL A 154 17.02 -2.27 7.84
C VAL A 154 16.47 -0.88 8.15
N LYS A 155 15.64 -0.34 7.26
CA LYS A 155 14.91 0.91 7.47
C LYS A 155 13.41 0.64 7.37
N ALA A 156 12.70 0.86 8.47
CA ALA A 156 11.25 0.74 8.46
C ALA A 156 10.60 1.92 7.72
N ALA A 157 9.39 1.71 7.19
CA ALA A 157 8.63 2.73 6.49
C ALA A 157 7.11 2.54 6.62
N LEU A 158 6.34 3.61 6.45
CA LEU A 158 4.89 3.55 6.21
C LEU A 158 4.65 3.83 4.72
N HIS A 159 3.82 3.03 4.06
CA HIS A 159 3.47 3.19 2.66
C HIS A 159 1.98 3.50 2.55
N LEU A 160 1.66 4.79 2.56
CA LEU A 160 0.32 5.32 2.79
C LEU A 160 -0.35 5.68 1.46
N ILE A 161 -1.51 5.08 1.20
CA ILE A 161 -2.38 5.50 0.08
C ILE A 161 -2.98 6.87 0.42
N VAL A 162 -2.68 7.87 -0.40
CA VAL A 162 -3.20 9.24 -0.23
C VAL A 162 -4.21 9.65 -1.30
N ASP A 163 -4.13 9.06 -2.50
CA ASP A 163 -5.16 9.17 -3.53
C ASP A 163 -5.75 7.78 -3.76
N VAL A 164 -7.08 7.64 -3.67
CA VAL A 164 -7.80 6.38 -3.85
C VAL A 164 -8.71 6.47 -5.07
N ALA A 165 -8.48 5.58 -6.03
CA ALA A 165 -9.32 5.44 -7.20
C ALA A 165 -10.75 5.02 -6.83
N GLN A 166 -11.72 5.60 -7.54
CA GLN A 166 -13.15 5.42 -7.30
C GLN A 166 -13.80 4.80 -8.55
N GLY A 167 -14.80 3.94 -8.33
CA GLY A 167 -15.64 3.44 -9.41
C GLY A 167 -16.63 4.48 -9.96
N ASN A 168 -16.78 5.62 -9.28
CA ASN A 168 -17.69 6.70 -9.64
C ASN A 168 -16.93 8.03 -9.78
N PRO A 169 -17.35 8.92 -10.70
CA PRO A 169 -16.71 10.22 -10.85
C PRO A 169 -16.90 11.05 -9.58
N THR A 170 -15.83 11.67 -9.12
CA THR A 170 -15.81 12.67 -8.06
C THR A 170 -16.30 14.03 -8.58
N PRO A 171 -16.50 15.05 -7.72
CA PRO A 171 -16.93 16.38 -8.17
C PRO A 171 -16.02 17.00 -9.23
N ASP A 172 -14.72 16.68 -9.21
CA ASP A 172 -13.73 17.16 -10.17
C ASP A 172 -13.61 16.26 -11.41
N GLY A 173 -14.37 15.15 -11.45
CA GLY A 173 -14.44 14.21 -12.58
C GLY A 173 -13.20 13.32 -12.73
N ASP A 174 -12.29 13.34 -11.76
CA ASP A 174 -11.01 12.63 -11.83
C ASP A 174 -11.04 11.21 -11.23
N TYR A 175 -12.18 10.79 -10.68
CA TYR A 175 -12.36 9.48 -10.04
C TYR A 175 -11.43 9.25 -8.85
N ILE A 176 -10.94 10.31 -8.19
CA ILE A 176 -10.03 10.20 -7.04
C ILE A 176 -10.66 10.75 -5.76
N TYR A 177 -10.72 9.91 -4.73
CA TYR A 177 -10.89 10.38 -3.36
C TYR A 177 -9.51 10.67 -2.75
N ARG A 178 -9.31 11.89 -2.25
CA ARG A 178 -8.06 12.33 -1.63
C ARG A 178 -8.14 12.23 -0.11
N LEU A 179 -7.11 11.66 0.50
CA LEU A 179 -6.97 11.56 1.94
C LEU A 179 -6.89 12.97 2.55
N ASP A 180 -7.54 13.17 3.70
CA ASP A 180 -7.54 14.46 4.38
C ASP A 180 -6.10 14.87 4.79
N GLU A 181 -5.73 16.12 4.54
CA GLU A 181 -4.41 16.64 4.84
C GLU A 181 -4.01 16.50 6.31
N ILE A 182 -4.99 16.52 7.23
CA ILE A 182 -4.77 16.29 8.66
C ILE A 182 -4.27 14.87 8.89
N VAL A 183 -4.87 13.89 8.21
CA VAL A 183 -4.45 12.48 8.34
C VAL A 183 -3.06 12.29 7.72
N ILE A 184 -2.77 12.88 6.56
CA ILE A 184 -1.42 12.83 5.99
C ILE A 184 -0.40 13.44 6.96
N ALA A 185 -0.73 14.55 7.61
CA ALA A 185 0.14 15.19 8.61
C ALA A 185 0.39 14.31 9.85
N GLU A 186 -0.60 13.55 10.31
CA GLU A 186 -0.43 12.57 11.40
C GLU A 186 0.57 11.46 11.02
N TYR A 187 0.50 10.95 9.79
CA TYR A 187 1.46 9.96 9.28
C TYR A 187 2.87 10.54 9.13
N VAL A 188 3.00 11.78 8.66
CA VAL A 188 4.28 12.49 8.59
C VAL A 188 4.91 12.63 9.97
N GLU A 189 4.13 13.02 10.98
CA GLU A 189 4.64 13.17 12.35
C GLU A 189 4.98 11.82 13.00
N ALA A 190 4.15 10.80 12.80
CA ALA A 190 4.44 9.44 13.27
C ALA A 190 5.74 8.90 12.66
N ALA A 191 5.97 9.13 11.36
CA ALA A 191 7.19 8.73 10.68
C ALA A 191 8.42 9.48 11.21
N ARG A 192 8.29 10.81 11.41
CA ARG A 192 9.34 11.67 11.98
C ARG A 192 9.75 11.22 13.38
N LEU A 193 8.79 11.10 14.29
CA LEU A 193 9.03 10.72 15.69
C LEU A 193 9.62 9.31 15.81
N SER A 194 9.28 8.42 14.87
CA SER A 194 9.74 7.04 14.86
C SER A 194 11.07 6.85 14.12
N ASN A 195 11.58 7.89 13.44
CA ASN A 195 12.74 7.85 12.55
C ASN A 195 12.62 6.75 11.47
N ILE A 196 11.48 6.72 10.79
CA ILE A 196 11.16 5.80 9.69
C ILE A 196 10.83 6.61 8.44
N LEU A 197 10.77 5.95 7.28
CA LEU A 197 10.38 6.62 6.03
C LEU A 197 8.85 6.65 5.89
N LEU A 198 8.35 7.51 5.02
CA LEU A 198 6.96 7.57 4.59
C LEU A 198 6.92 7.60 3.07
N PHE A 199 6.10 6.77 2.45
CA PHE A 199 5.78 6.81 1.03
C PHE A 199 4.34 7.28 0.89
N LEU A 200 4.13 8.30 0.07
CA LEU A 200 2.81 8.79 -0.31
C LEU A 200 2.44 8.12 -1.64
N ASP A 201 1.37 7.35 -1.64
CA ASP A 201 1.00 6.48 -2.74
C ASP A 201 -0.23 7.01 -3.47
N LEU A 202 -0.11 7.09 -4.80
CA LEU A 202 -1.09 7.70 -5.69
C LEU A 202 -1.74 6.67 -6.61
N GLN A 203 -3.01 6.37 -6.35
CA GLN A 203 -3.89 5.81 -7.37
C GLN A 203 -4.34 6.94 -8.29
N ILE A 204 -3.92 6.90 -9.55
CA ILE A 204 -3.93 8.09 -10.43
C ILE A 204 -5.33 8.39 -10.99
N GLY A 205 -6.14 7.37 -11.24
CA GLY A 205 -7.50 7.51 -11.76
C GLY A 205 -7.52 8.24 -13.10
N TRP A 206 -8.33 9.29 -13.18
CA TRP A 206 -8.36 10.26 -14.28
C TRP A 206 -7.67 11.59 -13.92
N GLY A 207 -6.97 11.60 -12.78
CA GLY A 207 -6.22 12.72 -12.27
C GLY A 207 -5.15 13.20 -13.24
N ASN A 208 -4.73 14.45 -13.03
CA ASN A 208 -3.51 14.94 -13.64
C ASN A 208 -2.37 14.70 -12.64
N LEU A 209 -1.39 13.88 -13.04
CA LEU A 209 -0.30 13.44 -12.18
C LEU A 209 0.52 14.62 -11.63
N GLU A 210 0.81 15.63 -12.45
CA GLU A 210 1.52 16.84 -12.03
C GLU A 210 0.75 17.57 -10.92
N ASN A 211 -0.55 17.78 -11.08
CA ASN A 211 -1.40 18.41 -10.06
C ASN A 211 -1.42 17.60 -8.76
N SER A 212 -1.61 16.27 -8.84
CA SER A 212 -1.61 15.40 -7.66
C SER A 212 -0.30 15.54 -6.87
N ILE A 213 0.85 15.49 -7.56
CA ILE A 213 2.16 15.62 -6.90
C ILE A 213 2.37 17.02 -6.32
N GLN A 214 1.95 18.08 -7.02
CA GLN A 214 2.04 19.46 -6.50
C GLN A 214 1.28 19.63 -5.18
N THR A 215 0.14 18.97 -4.99
CA THR A 215 -0.58 19.02 -3.71
C THR A 215 0.20 18.39 -2.54
N LEU A 216 1.10 17.44 -2.85
CA LEU A 216 1.93 16.75 -1.88
C LEU A 216 3.30 17.39 -1.65
N GLU A 217 3.65 18.43 -2.42
CA GLU A 217 4.98 19.07 -2.40
C GLU A 217 5.41 19.47 -0.99
N LYS A 218 4.48 19.99 -0.17
CA LYS A 218 4.76 20.38 1.22
C LYS A 218 5.27 19.23 2.09
N TYR A 219 4.86 18.00 1.80
CA TYR A 219 5.33 16.81 2.49
C TYR A 219 6.58 16.24 1.83
N LEU A 220 6.68 16.27 0.50
CA LEU A 220 7.85 15.78 -0.24
C LEU A 220 9.12 16.59 0.05
N LYS A 221 9.01 17.82 0.58
CA LYS A 221 10.14 18.59 1.12
C LYS A 221 10.80 17.95 2.34
N GLU A 222 10.12 17.02 3.02
CA GLU A 222 10.70 16.31 4.16
C GLU A 222 11.70 15.24 3.69
N PRO A 223 12.90 15.14 4.28
CA PRO A 223 13.94 14.19 3.87
C PRO A 223 13.51 12.72 3.86
N PHE A 224 12.55 12.33 4.70
CA PHE A 224 12.10 10.94 4.88
C PHE A 224 10.80 10.62 4.14
N VAL A 225 10.24 11.56 3.39
CA VAL A 225 9.00 11.38 2.62
C VAL A 225 9.35 11.13 1.15
N HIS A 226 8.77 10.08 0.59
CA HIS A 226 8.98 9.55 -0.75
C HIS A 226 7.63 9.38 -1.47
N LEU A 227 7.66 8.98 -2.74
CA LEU A 227 6.47 8.90 -3.60
C LEU A 227 6.33 7.50 -4.19
N ALA A 228 5.09 7.04 -4.34
CA ALA A 228 4.74 5.84 -5.08
C ALA A 228 3.57 6.12 -6.03
N LEU A 229 3.56 5.43 -7.16
CA LEU A 229 2.53 5.53 -8.19
C LEU A 229 1.96 4.13 -8.47
N ASP A 230 0.64 4.05 -8.58
CA ASP A 230 -0.14 2.85 -8.94
C ASP A 230 -0.67 2.97 -10.38
N PRO A 231 0.08 2.53 -11.42
CA PRO A 231 -0.33 2.66 -12.81
C PRO A 231 -1.60 1.89 -13.14
N GLU A 232 -1.93 0.82 -12.42
CA GLU A 232 -3.13 0.02 -12.65
C GLU A 232 -4.42 0.84 -12.54
N PHE A 233 -4.39 1.96 -11.82
CA PHE A 233 -5.53 2.87 -11.71
C PHE A 233 -5.46 4.05 -12.69
N ALA A 234 -4.37 4.22 -13.45
CA ALA A 234 -4.24 5.28 -14.46
C ALA A 234 -5.08 4.95 -15.70
N ALA A 235 -6.37 5.31 -15.65
CA ALA A 235 -7.38 4.83 -16.59
C ALA A 235 -7.81 5.86 -17.66
N LYS A 236 -7.29 7.09 -17.58
CA LYS A 236 -7.73 8.23 -18.40
C LYS A 236 -7.53 8.01 -19.90
N ASP A 237 -6.34 7.56 -20.29
CA ASP A 237 -5.90 7.56 -21.69
C ASP A 237 -6.62 6.50 -22.55
N HIS A 238 -7.36 5.60 -21.92
CA HIS A 238 -8.17 4.58 -22.60
C HIS A 238 -9.67 4.68 -22.24
N ASP A 239 -10.10 5.79 -21.63
CA ASP A 239 -11.51 6.13 -21.35
C ASP A 239 -12.23 5.02 -20.55
N LYS A 240 -11.56 4.49 -19.52
CA LYS A 240 -12.09 3.45 -18.62
C LYS A 240 -12.22 3.94 -17.20
N ILE A 241 -13.20 3.41 -16.47
CA ILE A 241 -13.30 3.67 -15.03
C ILE A 241 -12.11 2.99 -14.35
N PRO A 242 -11.42 3.67 -13.42
CA PRO A 242 -10.35 3.04 -12.64
C PRO A 242 -10.85 1.75 -11.96
N GLY A 243 -10.11 0.66 -12.16
CA GLY A 243 -10.46 -0.66 -11.64
C GLY A 243 -11.28 -1.55 -12.58
N ASP A 244 -11.92 -1.01 -13.62
CA ASP A 244 -12.60 -1.84 -14.66
C ASP A 244 -11.57 -2.51 -15.60
N SER A 245 -10.38 -1.93 -15.73
CA SER A 245 -9.27 -2.47 -16.49
C SER A 245 -7.94 -1.98 -15.92
N ILE A 246 -6.88 -2.74 -16.17
CA ILE A 246 -5.53 -2.36 -15.76
C ILE A 246 -5.05 -1.17 -16.58
N GLY A 247 -4.79 -0.07 -15.89
CA GLY A 247 -4.19 1.14 -16.45
C GLY A 247 -2.70 1.04 -16.72
N TYR A 248 -2.12 2.18 -17.09
CA TYR A 248 -0.70 2.28 -17.40
C TYR A 248 -0.17 3.71 -17.25
N LEU A 249 1.14 3.82 -17.11
CA LEU A 249 1.90 5.06 -17.30
C LEU A 249 2.88 4.90 -18.46
N ASN A 250 3.16 6.00 -19.16
CA ASN A 250 4.26 6.04 -20.12
C ASN A 250 5.56 6.44 -19.43
N ALA A 251 6.69 6.05 -20.00
CA ALA A 251 8.00 6.51 -19.53
C ALA A 251 8.12 8.05 -19.46
N ILE A 252 7.44 8.78 -20.35
CA ILE A 252 7.42 10.26 -20.31
C ILE A 252 6.78 10.79 -19.03
N ASP A 253 5.72 10.16 -18.53
CA ASP A 253 5.03 10.56 -17.31
C ASP A 253 5.92 10.27 -16.10
N ILE A 254 6.52 9.08 -16.04
CA ILE A 254 7.45 8.68 -14.97
C ILE A 254 8.66 9.62 -14.95
N ASN A 255 9.27 9.90 -16.10
CA ASN A 255 10.40 10.82 -16.21
C ASN A 255 10.04 12.24 -15.74
N ALA A 256 8.83 12.73 -16.05
CA ALA A 256 8.37 14.02 -15.55
C ALA A 256 8.29 14.05 -14.02
N VAL A 257 7.81 12.96 -13.40
CA VAL A 257 7.80 12.82 -11.93
C VAL A 257 9.22 12.78 -11.37
N GLN A 258 10.13 12.03 -11.99
CA GLN A 258 11.53 11.99 -11.56
C GLN A 258 12.16 13.39 -11.59
N MET A 259 11.95 14.16 -12.67
CA MET A 259 12.45 15.53 -12.80
C MET A 259 11.86 16.46 -11.73
N TYR A 260 10.56 16.34 -11.43
CA TYR A 260 9.93 17.12 -10.37
C TYR A 260 10.52 16.81 -8.99
N LEU A 261 10.76 15.53 -8.69
CA LEU A 261 11.40 15.12 -7.44
C LEU A 261 12.85 15.59 -7.36
N GLN A 262 13.60 15.56 -8.47
CA GLN A 262 14.95 16.12 -8.56
C GLN A 262 14.96 17.62 -8.21
N ASP A 263 13.99 18.39 -8.71
CA ASP A 263 13.90 19.82 -8.40
C ASP A 263 13.67 20.06 -6.91
N ILE A 264 12.81 19.27 -6.25
CA ILE A 264 12.64 19.32 -4.79
C ILE A 264 13.96 18.97 -4.08
N VAL A 265 14.65 17.90 -4.49
CA VAL A 265 15.91 17.48 -3.86
C VAL A 265 16.94 18.61 -3.90
N ARG A 266 17.11 19.22 -5.09
CA ARG A 266 18.08 20.30 -5.32
C ARG A 266 17.70 21.59 -4.60
N GLU A 267 16.44 22.01 -4.69
CA GLU A 267 15.97 23.26 -4.09
C GLU A 267 16.06 23.22 -2.57
N TYR A 268 15.67 22.10 -1.95
CA TYR A 268 15.62 21.97 -0.50
C TYR A 268 16.89 21.35 0.11
N THR A 269 17.85 20.94 -0.73
CA THR A 269 19.11 20.30 -0.29
C THR A 269 18.85 19.12 0.65
N ILE A 270 17.92 18.25 0.25
CA ILE A 270 17.54 17.04 0.98
C ILE A 270 18.15 15.80 0.32
N PRO A 271 18.10 14.61 0.95
CA PRO A 271 18.55 13.39 0.30
C PRO A 271 17.71 13.01 -0.91
N SER A 272 18.29 12.19 -1.78
CA SER A 272 17.64 11.56 -2.93
C SER A 272 16.28 10.97 -2.59
N LYS A 273 15.31 11.11 -3.49
CA LYS A 273 13.97 10.54 -3.33
C LYS A 273 13.92 9.12 -3.85
N ILE A 274 13.04 8.30 -3.29
CA ILE A 274 12.65 7.04 -3.90
C ILE A 274 11.33 7.29 -4.61
N LEU A 275 11.26 6.88 -5.88
CA LEU A 275 10.03 6.82 -6.64
C LEU A 275 9.70 5.35 -6.87
N VAL A 276 8.63 4.87 -6.27
CA VAL A 276 8.16 3.49 -6.45
C VAL A 276 7.11 3.46 -7.55
N ILE A 277 7.25 2.54 -8.50
CA ILE A 277 6.23 2.28 -9.51
C ILE A 277 5.74 0.84 -9.31
N HIS A 278 4.46 0.69 -9.01
CA HIS A 278 3.84 -0.63 -8.87
C HIS A 278 3.67 -1.30 -10.24
N GLN A 279 4.03 -2.58 -10.34
CA GLN A 279 3.95 -3.33 -11.59
C GLN A 279 3.75 -4.84 -11.36
N PHE A 280 2.74 -5.40 -12.04
CA PHE A 280 2.55 -6.85 -12.14
C PHE A 280 2.20 -7.34 -13.55
N ARG A 281 2.13 -6.41 -14.51
CA ARG A 281 1.96 -6.69 -15.95
C ARG A 281 2.89 -5.79 -16.76
N GLU A 282 3.35 -6.30 -17.90
CA GLU A 282 4.21 -5.54 -18.82
C GLU A 282 3.52 -4.27 -19.32
N SER A 283 2.20 -4.34 -19.58
CA SER A 283 1.41 -3.22 -20.09
C SER A 283 1.27 -2.03 -19.14
N MET A 284 1.61 -2.17 -17.85
CA MET A 284 1.45 -1.11 -16.86
C MET A 284 2.48 0.01 -17.00
N ILE A 285 3.62 -0.26 -17.64
CA ILE A 285 4.64 0.74 -17.94
C ILE A 285 4.95 0.65 -19.43
N LEU A 286 4.53 1.67 -20.17
CA LEU A 286 4.75 1.74 -21.61
C LEU A 286 6.08 2.43 -21.92
N GLU A 287 6.68 2.03 -23.04
CA GLU A 287 7.91 2.62 -23.57
C GLU A 287 9.08 2.62 -22.58
N THR A 288 9.26 1.54 -21.80
CA THR A 288 10.30 1.43 -20.76
C THR A 288 11.72 1.71 -21.24
N SER A 289 12.01 1.52 -22.53
CA SER A 289 13.30 1.89 -23.15
C SER A 289 13.59 3.40 -23.15
N ASN A 290 12.57 4.23 -22.90
CA ASN A 290 12.65 5.69 -22.83
C ASN A 290 12.75 6.20 -21.38
N LEU A 291 12.73 5.31 -20.38
CA LEU A 291 13.03 5.71 -18.99
C LEU A 291 14.47 6.22 -18.90
N VAL A 292 14.66 7.28 -18.13
CA VAL A 292 15.97 7.89 -17.92
C VAL A 292 16.35 7.82 -16.45
N ASP A 293 17.63 7.59 -16.19
CA ASP A 293 18.21 7.67 -14.86
C ASP A 293 18.25 9.14 -14.42
N VAL A 294 17.77 9.42 -13.22
CA VAL A 294 17.79 10.75 -12.60
C VAL A 294 18.57 10.64 -11.29
N GLU A 295 19.75 11.27 -11.22
CA GLU A 295 20.69 11.08 -10.10
C GLU A 295 20.06 11.25 -8.71
N GLU A 296 19.18 12.23 -8.53
CA GLU A 296 18.50 12.54 -7.26
C GLU A 296 17.28 11.64 -6.97
N VAL A 297 16.96 10.68 -7.84
CA VAL A 297 15.80 9.80 -7.71
C VAL A 297 16.19 8.34 -7.89
N LEU A 298 15.91 7.54 -6.87
CA LEU A 298 16.09 6.09 -6.88
C LEU A 298 14.84 5.43 -7.44
N LEU A 299 14.79 5.26 -8.77
CA LEU A 299 13.65 4.66 -9.45
C LEU A 299 13.53 3.17 -9.08
N THR A 300 12.44 2.83 -8.40
CA THR A 300 12.23 1.50 -7.82
C THR A 300 10.99 0.86 -8.42
N ILE A 301 11.13 -0.32 -9.02
CA ILE A 301 9.99 -1.06 -9.56
C ILE A 301 9.55 -2.11 -8.55
N ASP A 302 8.27 -2.08 -8.16
CA ASP A 302 7.68 -3.03 -7.23
C ASP A 302 6.92 -4.13 -7.95
N MET A 303 7.27 -5.39 -7.67
CA MET A 303 6.42 -6.51 -8.04
C MET A 303 5.19 -6.56 -7.12
N ASP A 304 4.09 -6.01 -7.62
CA ASP A 304 2.83 -5.76 -6.92
C ASP A 304 1.74 -6.83 -7.18
N GLY A 305 2.06 -7.95 -7.82
CA GLY A 305 1.12 -9.05 -8.06
C GLY A 305 1.11 -10.07 -6.92
N PHE A 306 -0.01 -10.74 -6.66
CA PHE A 306 -0.11 -11.78 -5.63
C PHE A 306 -0.08 -13.20 -6.23
N GLY A 307 0.15 -14.21 -5.39
CA GLY A 307 -0.03 -15.61 -5.77
C GLY A 307 0.88 -16.59 -5.03
N THR A 308 1.23 -17.68 -5.71
CA THR A 308 2.17 -18.66 -5.16
C THR A 308 3.60 -18.08 -5.10
N PRO A 309 4.48 -18.61 -4.23
CA PRO A 309 5.90 -18.25 -4.20
C PRO A 309 6.59 -18.24 -5.57
N GLN A 310 6.27 -19.22 -6.43
CA GLN A 310 6.82 -19.32 -7.78
C GLN A 310 6.38 -18.16 -8.66
N GLN A 311 5.10 -17.78 -8.62
CA GLN A 311 4.59 -16.62 -9.37
C GLN A 311 5.19 -15.31 -8.87
N LYS A 312 5.34 -15.16 -7.54
CA LYS A 312 5.98 -13.99 -6.93
C LYS A 312 7.42 -13.82 -7.37
N ILE A 313 8.21 -14.90 -7.31
CA ILE A 313 9.63 -14.88 -7.71
C ILE A 313 9.74 -14.63 -9.22
N HIS A 314 8.93 -15.30 -10.04
CA HIS A 314 8.94 -15.09 -11.49
C HIS A 314 8.59 -13.64 -11.87
N GLY A 315 7.53 -13.08 -11.29
CA GLY A 315 7.17 -11.68 -11.53
C GLY A 315 8.23 -10.70 -11.03
N TYR A 316 8.89 -11.01 -9.91
CA TYR A 316 9.98 -10.20 -9.38
C TYR A 316 11.18 -10.19 -10.33
N GLU A 317 11.58 -11.36 -10.85
CA GLU A 317 12.62 -11.47 -11.87
C GLU A 317 12.25 -10.78 -13.18
N LYS A 318 10.97 -10.85 -13.58
CA LYS A 318 10.48 -10.27 -14.83
C LYS A 318 10.37 -8.75 -14.78
N TYR A 319 9.87 -8.19 -13.69
CA TYR A 319 9.50 -6.77 -13.59
C TYR A 319 10.45 -5.97 -12.69
N ALA A 320 10.66 -6.40 -11.44
CA ALA A 320 11.48 -5.65 -10.48
C ALA A 320 12.99 -5.77 -10.75
N LEU A 321 13.43 -6.82 -11.46
CA LEU A 321 14.81 -6.98 -11.96
C LEU A 321 14.93 -6.70 -13.47
N ALA A 322 13.93 -6.08 -14.08
CA ALA A 322 14.00 -5.69 -15.48
C ALA A 322 15.13 -4.67 -15.73
N GLU A 323 15.56 -4.53 -16.98
CA GLU A 323 16.66 -3.60 -17.33
C GLU A 323 16.34 -2.14 -17.02
N TYR A 324 15.05 -1.77 -17.02
CA TYR A 324 14.58 -0.43 -16.71
C TYR A 324 14.40 -0.16 -15.20
N ALA A 325 14.60 -1.17 -14.35
CA ALA A 325 14.50 -1.03 -12.90
C ALA A 325 15.89 -0.78 -12.29
N GLU A 326 16.12 0.41 -11.71
CA GLU A 326 17.37 0.68 -10.99
C GLU A 326 17.42 -0.11 -9.66
N TYR A 327 16.29 -0.10 -8.95
CA TYR A 327 16.08 -0.83 -7.70
C TYR A 327 14.85 -1.70 -7.76
N ALA A 328 14.89 -2.79 -6.99
CA ALA A 328 13.87 -3.82 -7.01
C ALA A 328 13.09 -3.82 -5.70
N ALA A 329 11.76 -3.74 -5.80
CA ALA A 329 10.85 -3.94 -4.70
C ALA A 329 10.00 -5.20 -4.89
N LEU A 330 9.57 -5.79 -3.77
CA LEU A 330 8.68 -6.95 -3.75
C LEU A 330 7.60 -6.74 -2.70
N LYS A 331 6.35 -6.68 -3.14
CA LYS A 331 5.19 -6.67 -2.26
C LYS A 331 4.83 -8.07 -1.80
N LEU A 332 4.26 -8.19 -0.60
CA LEU A 332 3.84 -9.44 0.01
C LEU A 332 2.44 -9.24 0.55
N PHE A 333 1.53 -10.11 0.14
CA PHE A 333 0.12 -10.01 0.44
C PHE A 333 -0.28 -11.06 1.48
N TYR A 334 -0.55 -10.64 2.72
CA TYR A 334 -0.84 -11.57 3.81
C TYR A 334 -2.05 -12.47 3.53
N GLU A 335 -3.06 -11.94 2.85
CA GLU A 335 -4.33 -12.63 2.60
C GLU A 335 -4.40 -13.31 1.22
N TRP A 336 -3.56 -12.88 0.26
CA TRP A 336 -3.63 -13.32 -1.13
C TRP A 336 -2.44 -14.17 -1.61
N ASP A 337 -1.29 -14.09 -0.93
CA ASP A 337 -0.16 -14.98 -1.24
C ASP A 337 -0.32 -16.34 -0.56
N THR A 338 -0.12 -17.42 -1.31
CA THR A 338 -0.40 -18.80 -0.84
C THR A 338 0.75 -19.78 -1.12
N PRO A 339 1.60 -20.07 -0.11
CA PRO A 339 1.82 -19.31 1.12
C PRO A 339 2.60 -18.00 0.87
N VAL A 340 2.50 -17.06 1.80
CA VAL A 340 3.35 -15.86 1.84
C VAL A 340 4.83 -16.26 1.91
N LEU A 341 5.68 -15.62 1.10
CA LEU A 341 7.13 -15.80 1.18
C LEU A 341 7.66 -15.38 2.56
N THR A 342 8.48 -16.24 3.18
CA THR A 342 9.11 -15.92 4.46
C THR A 342 10.32 -15.01 4.27
N ALA A 343 10.66 -14.25 5.30
CA ALA A 343 11.88 -13.44 5.32
C ALA A 343 13.16 -14.26 5.05
N GLU A 344 13.20 -15.52 5.51
CA GLU A 344 14.29 -16.45 5.21
C GLU A 344 14.35 -16.80 3.73
N ALA A 345 13.21 -17.15 3.11
CA ALA A 345 13.15 -17.46 1.68
C ALA A 345 13.58 -16.27 0.81
N ILE A 346 13.14 -15.06 1.17
CA ILE A 346 13.53 -13.82 0.49
C ILE A 346 15.03 -13.57 0.58
N ALA A 347 15.65 -13.85 1.73
CA ALA A 347 17.08 -13.68 1.91
C ALA A 347 17.93 -14.69 1.11
N GLN A 348 17.34 -15.79 0.64
CA GLN A 348 17.99 -16.77 -0.25
C GLN A 348 17.83 -16.44 -1.74
N LEU A 349 17.10 -15.38 -2.10
CA LEU A 349 17.04 -14.93 -3.50
C LEU A 349 18.42 -14.44 -3.96
N GLU A 350 18.79 -14.78 -5.20
CA GLU A 350 20.06 -14.38 -5.80
C GLU A 350 20.23 -12.85 -5.79
N SER A 351 19.16 -12.13 -6.15
CA SER A 351 19.07 -10.67 -6.05
C SER A 351 18.03 -10.28 -5.02
N GLN A 352 18.47 -10.03 -3.79
CA GLN A 352 17.57 -9.61 -2.70
C GLN A 352 16.90 -8.26 -2.98
N PRO A 353 15.59 -8.13 -2.74
CA PRO A 353 14.88 -6.86 -2.89
C PRO A 353 15.54 -5.73 -2.09
N ASN A 354 15.58 -4.55 -2.70
CA ASN A 354 15.98 -3.31 -2.04
C ASN A 354 14.89 -2.84 -1.07
N TYR A 355 13.62 -3.11 -1.40
CA TYR A 355 12.45 -2.71 -0.63
C TYR A 355 11.42 -3.85 -0.56
N LEU A 356 10.95 -4.18 0.64
CA LEU A 356 9.85 -5.11 0.90
C LEU A 356 8.61 -4.35 1.38
N ILE A 357 7.46 -4.64 0.77
CA ILE A 357 6.19 -3.98 1.08
C ILE A 357 5.20 -5.03 1.59
N TYR A 358 4.69 -4.90 2.80
CA TYR A 358 3.73 -5.84 3.38
C TYR A 358 2.31 -5.26 3.35
N GLN A 359 1.39 -5.98 2.71
CA GLN A 359 -0.02 -5.62 2.57
C GLN A 359 -0.94 -6.63 3.26
#